data_AF-A0A2K8NVQ9-F1
#
_entry.id   AF-A0A2K8NVQ9-F1
#
_cell.length_a   1.000
_cell.length_b   1.000
_cell.length_c   1.000
_cell.angle_alpha   90.00
_cell.angle_beta   90.00
_cell.angle_gamma   90.00
#
_symmetry.space_group_name_H-M   'P 1'
#
loop_
_entity.id
_entity.type
_entity.pdbx_description
1 polymer ?
#
loop_
_entity_poly.entity_id
_entity_poly.type
_entity_poly.pdbx_seq_one_letter_code
_entity_poly.pdbx_strand_id
1 'polypeptide(L)'
;MKSAIHKIKNIKINNKWKVISYTSLVALIAILTLVLGILVGFKTISWNWMTGLVLGFIFSLLGIYVVIFATKTLVKNENYFLYYFFYVLRVGIYATPLIMGFLIPNLIFNWIGILLGLTPVLLIPLFKNEIL
;
A
#
# COMPACT_ATOMS: atom_id res chain seq x y z
N MET A 1 19.68 -36.38 6.17
CA MET A 1 18.82 -36.12 4.98
C MET A 1 17.49 -35.43 5.27
N LYS A 2 16.78 -35.72 6.38
CA LYS A 2 15.49 -35.04 6.70
C LYS A 2 15.56 -33.51 6.88
N SER A 3 16.67 -32.94 7.36
CA SER A 3 16.79 -31.48 7.56
C SER A 3 17.02 -30.68 6.26
N ALA A 4 17.68 -31.26 5.26
CA ALA A 4 17.88 -30.61 3.95
C ALA A 4 16.57 -30.54 3.14
N ILE A 5 15.73 -31.58 3.22
CA ILE A 5 14.41 -31.62 2.59
C ILE A 5 13.48 -30.57 3.21
N HIS A 6 13.55 -30.38 4.53
CA HIS A 6 12.79 -29.34 5.22
C HIS A 6 13.20 -27.91 4.80
N LYS A 7 14.50 -27.69 4.57
CA LYS A 7 15.06 -26.40 4.15
C LYS A 7 14.66 -26.05 2.71
N ILE A 8 14.68 -27.01 1.79
CA ILE A 8 14.28 -26.81 0.38
C ILE A 8 12.77 -26.55 0.26
N LYS A 9 11.94 -27.24 1.06
CA LYS A 9 10.49 -27.01 1.07
C LYS A 9 10.14 -25.59 1.57
N ASN A 10 10.84 -25.08 2.58
CA ASN A 10 10.65 -23.71 3.10
C ASN A 10 11.08 -22.62 2.11
N ILE A 11 12.18 -22.82 1.36
CA ILE A 11 12.68 -21.83 0.38
C ILE A 11 11.69 -21.65 -0.79
N LYS A 12 11.05 -22.73 -1.25
CA LYS A 12 10.10 -22.67 -2.39
C LYS A 12 8.74 -22.08 -2.00
N ILE A 13 8.33 -22.20 -0.74
CA ILE A 13 7.08 -21.64 -0.23
C ILE A 13 7.19 -20.12 -0.10
N ASN A 14 8.30 -19.60 0.43
CA ASN A 14 8.49 -18.16 0.64
C ASN A 14 8.39 -17.36 -0.68
N ASN A 15 9.01 -17.86 -1.76
CA ASN A 15 9.01 -17.14 -3.03
C ASN A 15 7.60 -17.06 -3.70
N LYS A 16 6.73 -18.06 -3.46
CA LYS A 16 5.36 -18.05 -4.00
C LYS A 16 4.49 -16.98 -3.33
N TRP A 17 4.55 -16.86 -2.00
CA TRP A 17 3.77 -15.86 -1.25
C TRP A 17 4.18 -14.43 -1.60
N LYS A 18 5.46 -14.21 -1.90
CA LYS A 18 5.95 -12.93 -2.44
C LYS A 18 5.28 -12.60 -3.75
N VAL A 19 5.36 -13.50 -4.72
CA VAL A 19 4.76 -13.31 -6.05
C VAL A 19 3.25 -13.06 -5.93
N ILE A 20 2.54 -13.81 -5.08
CA ILE A 20 1.09 -13.63 -4.84
C ILE A 20 0.77 -12.23 -4.29
N SER A 21 1.57 -11.73 -3.33
CA SER A 21 1.32 -10.42 -2.72
C SER A 21 1.54 -9.29 -3.73
N TYR A 22 2.64 -9.31 -4.48
CA TYR A 22 2.90 -8.31 -5.52
C TYR A 22 1.88 -8.38 -6.67
N THR A 23 1.51 -9.58 -7.14
CA THR A 23 0.50 -9.72 -8.21
C THR A 23 -0.87 -9.26 -7.75
N SER A 24 -1.26 -9.50 -6.49
CA SER A 24 -2.53 -9.03 -5.94
C SER A 24 -2.61 -7.49 -5.89
N LEU A 25 -1.51 -6.82 -5.53
CA LEU A 25 -1.44 -5.37 -5.46
C LEU A 25 -1.55 -4.74 -6.86
N VAL A 26 -0.79 -5.28 -7.82
CA VAL A 26 -0.85 -4.85 -9.23
C VAL A 26 -2.23 -5.10 -9.84
N ALA A 27 -2.82 -6.27 -9.59
CA ALA A 27 -4.15 -6.61 -10.10
C ALA A 27 -5.22 -5.66 -9.55
N LEU A 28 -5.19 -5.38 -8.24
CA LEU A 28 -6.11 -4.46 -7.59
C LEU A 28 -6.00 -3.04 -8.18
N ILE A 29 -4.78 -2.52 -8.34
CA ILE A 29 -4.61 -1.18 -8.91
C ILE A 29 -5.03 -1.13 -10.38
N ALA A 30 -4.75 -2.18 -11.16
CA ALA A 30 -5.11 -2.27 -12.56
C ALA A 30 -6.64 -2.33 -12.77
N ILE A 31 -7.36 -3.06 -11.92
CA ILE A 31 -8.82 -3.11 -11.97
C ILE A 31 -9.41 -1.74 -11.62
N LEU A 32 -8.90 -1.08 -10.57
CA LEU A 32 -9.37 0.25 -10.17
C LEU A 32 -9.14 1.31 -11.26
N THR A 33 -7.96 1.31 -11.89
CA THR A 33 -7.66 2.24 -12.98
C THR A 33 -8.50 1.97 -14.23
N LEU A 34 -8.78 0.70 -14.55
CA LEU A 34 -9.66 0.33 -15.65
C LEU A 34 -11.09 0.82 -15.40
N VAL A 35 -11.64 0.55 -14.21
CA VAL A 35 -13.01 0.96 -13.84
C VAL A 35 -13.14 2.49 -13.86
N LEU A 36 -12.22 3.21 -13.21
CA LEU A 36 -12.23 4.66 -13.22
C LEU A 36 -11.99 5.22 -14.63
N GLY A 37 -11.12 4.60 -15.43
CA GLY A 37 -10.86 5.00 -16.81
C GLY A 37 -12.12 4.93 -17.68
N ILE A 38 -12.91 3.85 -17.54
CA ILE A 38 -14.21 3.73 -18.22
C ILE A 38 -15.16 4.84 -17.73
N LEU A 39 -15.33 5.00 -16.42
CA LEU A 39 -16.23 6.02 -15.85
C LEU A 39 -15.87 7.45 -16.27
N VAL A 40 -14.59 7.77 -16.35
CA VAL A 40 -14.06 9.05 -16.85
C VAL A 40 -14.32 9.18 -18.35
N GLY A 41 -14.09 8.12 -19.14
CA GLY A 41 -14.34 8.10 -20.59
C GLY A 41 -15.79 8.35 -20.96
N PHE A 42 -16.73 7.79 -20.17
CA PHE A 42 -18.17 8.03 -20.31
C PHE A 42 -18.64 9.36 -19.70
N LYS A 43 -17.72 10.18 -19.17
CA LYS A 43 -17.99 11.47 -18.48
C LYS A 43 -18.94 11.36 -17.29
N THR A 44 -19.08 10.16 -16.70
CA THR A 44 -19.87 9.94 -15.48
C THR A 44 -19.19 10.57 -14.27
N ILE A 45 -17.85 10.57 -14.25
CA ILE A 45 -17.04 11.18 -13.17
C ILE A 45 -15.97 12.10 -13.74
N SER A 46 -15.52 13.06 -12.92
CA SER A 46 -14.45 14.01 -13.27
C SER A 46 -13.06 13.39 -13.25
N TRP A 47 -12.13 13.93 -14.04
CA TRP A 47 -10.72 13.55 -14.08
C TRP A 47 -10.01 13.57 -12.70
N ASN A 48 -10.49 14.41 -11.78
CA ASN A 48 -9.96 14.55 -10.41
C ASN A 48 -9.98 13.23 -9.61
N TRP A 49 -10.79 12.25 -10.02
CA TRP A 49 -10.82 10.91 -9.42
C TRP A 49 -9.59 10.08 -9.80
N MET A 50 -9.12 10.17 -11.05
CA MET A 50 -7.93 9.47 -11.53
C MET A 50 -6.66 10.02 -10.88
N THR A 51 -6.52 11.35 -10.84
CA THR A 51 -5.40 12.01 -10.14
C THR A 51 -5.44 11.71 -8.64
N GLY A 52 -6.62 11.66 -8.03
CA GLY A 52 -6.82 11.22 -6.66
C GLY A 52 -6.32 9.80 -6.44
N LEU A 53 -6.65 8.85 -7.33
CA LEU A 53 -6.15 7.47 -7.27
C LEU A 53 -4.63 7.41 -7.31
N VAL A 54 -4.01 8.15 -8.24
CA VAL A 54 -2.54 8.18 -8.37
C VAL A 54 -1.90 8.73 -7.09
N LEU A 55 -2.45 9.81 -6.54
CA LEU A 55 -1.94 10.40 -5.30
C LEU A 55 -2.06 9.42 -4.13
N GLY A 56 -3.26 8.85 -3.92
CA GLY A 56 -3.49 7.85 -2.87
C GLY A 56 -2.56 6.65 -3.01
N PHE A 57 -2.31 6.19 -4.25
CA PHE A 57 -1.42 5.08 -4.53
C PHE A 57 0.03 5.37 -4.12
N ILE A 58 0.57 6.55 -4.46
CA ILE A 58 1.91 6.97 -4.08
C ILE A 58 2.06 6.99 -2.55
N PHE A 59 1.10 7.57 -1.84
CA PHE A 59 1.12 7.60 -0.37
C PHE A 59 0.92 6.21 0.25
N SER A 60 0.17 5.31 -0.40
CA SER A 60 0.08 3.92 0.02
C SER A 60 1.44 3.22 -0.02
N LEU A 61 2.20 3.40 -1.11
CA LEU A 61 3.53 2.82 -1.29
C LEU A 61 4.53 3.39 -0.27
N LEU A 62 4.48 4.70 -0.02
CA LEU A 62 5.29 5.34 1.02
C LEU A 62 4.97 4.74 2.40
N GLY A 63 3.69 4.54 2.73
CA GLY A 63 3.29 3.93 3.99
C GLY A 63 3.76 2.48 4.12
N ILE A 64 3.70 1.70 3.03
CA ILE A 64 4.23 0.32 2.99
C ILE A 64 5.74 0.32 3.24
N TYR A 65 6.47 1.21 2.57
CA TYR A 65 7.92 1.34 2.75
C TYR A 65 8.28 1.66 4.21
N VAL A 66 7.57 2.61 4.84
CA VAL A 66 7.77 2.96 6.25
C VAL A 66 7.51 1.77 7.17
N VAL A 67 6.49 0.94 6.92
CA VAL A 67 6.24 -0.27 7.74
C VAL A 67 7.39 -1.26 7.66
N ILE A 68 7.89 -1.52 6.44
CA ILE A 68 9.01 -2.44 6.23
C ILE A 68 10.27 -1.91 6.94
N PHE A 69 10.54 -0.61 6.82
CA PHE A 69 11.67 0.03 7.48
C PHE A 69 11.54 0.03 9.01
N ALA A 70 10.36 0.34 9.53
CA ALA A 70 10.07 0.33 10.95
C ALA A 70 10.27 -1.05 11.57
N THR A 71 9.81 -2.10 10.88
CA THR A 71 9.91 -3.47 11.41
C THR A 71 11.35 -3.95 11.42
N LYS A 72 12.13 -3.68 10.37
CA LYS A 72 13.58 -3.99 10.34
C LYS A 72 14.34 -3.26 11.43
N THR A 73 14.01 -1.99 11.66
CA THR A 73 14.66 -1.17 12.68
C THR A 73 14.30 -1.63 14.10
N LEU A 74 13.04 -2.03 14.33
CA LEU A 74 12.61 -2.60 15.60
C LEU A 74 13.37 -3.88 15.94
N VAL A 75 13.50 -4.80 14.98
CA VAL A 75 14.25 -6.07 15.17
C VAL A 75 15.73 -5.81 15.45
N LYS A 76 16.31 -4.75 14.86
CA LYS A 76 17.73 -4.44 15.04
C LYS A 76 18.05 -3.74 16.36
N ASN A 77 17.23 -2.78 16.75
CA ASN A 77 17.55 -1.84 17.84
C ASN A 77 16.73 -2.08 19.11
N GLU A 78 15.68 -2.92 19.04
CA GLU A 78 14.71 -3.19 20.14
C GLU A 78 14.11 -1.91 20.77
N ASN A 79 14.19 -0.78 20.06
CA ASN A 79 13.76 0.52 20.57
C ASN A 79 12.28 0.75 20.28
N TYR A 80 11.45 0.57 21.30
CA TYR A 80 10.00 0.76 21.23
C TYR A 80 9.58 2.19 20.88
N PHE A 81 10.31 3.22 21.32
CA PHE A 81 9.97 4.63 21.02
C PHE A 81 10.10 4.93 19.53
N LEU A 82 11.12 4.36 18.90
CA LEU A 82 11.36 4.53 17.47
C LEU A 82 10.26 3.85 16.63
N TYR A 83 9.75 2.71 17.11
CA TYR A 83 8.59 2.05 16.48
C TYR A 83 7.32 2.91 16.58
N TYR A 84 7.04 3.49 17.75
CA TYR A 84 5.93 4.44 17.92
C TYR A 84 6.06 5.65 16.99
N PHE A 85 7.27 6.20 16.84
CA PHE A 85 7.52 7.28 15.90
C PHE A 85 7.15 6.90 14.46
N PHE A 86 7.58 5.73 13.98
CA PHE A 86 7.21 5.27 12.64
C PHE A 86 5.71 5.00 12.48
N TYR A 87 5.04 4.55 13.54
CA TYR A 87 3.59 4.39 13.53
C TYR A 87 2.87 5.73 13.33
N VAL A 88 3.25 6.76 14.10
CA VAL A 88 2.69 8.11 13.96
C VAL A 88 3.00 8.69 12.57
N LEU A 89 4.24 8.51 12.10
CA LEU A 89 4.67 8.96 10.76
C LEU A 89 3.82 8.30 9.66
N ARG A 90 3.52 7.01 9.79
CA ARG A 90 2.64 6.29 8.87
C ARG A 90 1.22 6.83 8.87
N VAL A 91 0.65 7.13 10.04
CA VAL A 91 -0.68 7.78 10.13
C VAL A 91 -0.66 9.13 9.42
N GLY A 92 0.40 9.93 9.62
CA GLY A 92 0.60 11.18 8.91
C GLY A 92 0.65 11.01 7.38
N ILE A 93 1.37 10.00 6.89
CA ILE A 93 1.43 9.67 5.45
C ILE A 93 0.03 9.36 4.90
N TYR A 94 -0.81 8.59 5.59
CA TYR A 94 -2.16 8.29 5.10
C TYR A 94 -3.13 9.47 5.25
N ALA A 95 -2.98 10.28 6.30
CA ALA A 95 -3.82 11.43 6.53
C ALA A 95 -3.55 12.57 5.54
N THR A 96 -2.30 12.78 5.13
CA THR A 96 -1.89 13.88 4.23
C THR A 96 -2.71 13.97 2.94
N PRO A 97 -2.79 12.91 2.10
CA PRO A 97 -3.54 13.01 0.85
C PRO A 97 -5.05 13.14 1.10
N LEU A 98 -5.58 12.55 2.19
CA LEU A 98 -6.99 12.70 2.56
C LEU A 98 -7.32 14.13 2.96
N ILE A 99 -6.49 14.75 3.80
CA ILE A 99 -6.64 16.15 4.19
C ILE A 99 -6.54 17.06 2.96
N MET A 100 -5.59 16.80 2.05
CA MET A 100 -5.50 17.53 0.78
C MET A 100 -6.76 17.39 -0.07
N GLY A 101 -7.31 16.18 -0.22
CA GLY A 101 -8.53 15.94 -0.99
C GLY A 101 -9.81 16.49 -0.36
N PHE A 102 -9.83 16.70 0.96
CA PHE A 102 -10.99 17.21 1.69
C PHE A 102 -10.98 18.73 1.84
N LEU A 103 -9.82 19.32 2.13
CA LEU A 103 -9.66 20.75 2.37
C LEU A 103 -9.48 21.58 1.10
N ILE A 104 -9.12 20.96 -0.02
CA ILE A 104 -8.94 21.64 -1.31
C ILE A 104 -10.06 21.18 -2.27
N PRO A 105 -11.31 21.63 -2.08
CA PRO A 105 -12.40 21.20 -2.93
C PRO A 105 -12.20 21.76 -4.35
N ASN A 106 -12.27 20.85 -5.34
CA ASN A 106 -12.51 21.10 -6.77
C ASN A 106 -11.36 21.42 -7.73
N LEU A 107 -10.08 21.42 -7.33
CA LEU A 107 -9.02 21.81 -8.28
C LEU A 107 -8.26 20.63 -8.92
N ILE A 108 -7.84 19.62 -8.16
CA ILE A 108 -6.91 18.60 -8.71
C ILE A 108 -7.16 17.18 -8.19
N PHE A 109 -7.56 16.96 -6.94
CA PHE A 109 -7.66 15.63 -6.35
C PHE A 109 -9.02 15.41 -5.68
N ASN A 110 -9.74 14.36 -6.05
CA ASN A 110 -10.97 13.97 -5.38
C ASN A 110 -10.67 13.00 -4.22
N TRP A 111 -11.24 13.25 -3.04
CA TRP A 111 -11.08 12.42 -1.84
C TRP A 111 -11.49 10.96 -2.06
N ILE A 112 -12.49 10.68 -2.90
CA ILE A 112 -12.92 9.32 -3.25
C ILE A 112 -11.81 8.61 -4.05
N GLY A 113 -11.22 9.31 -5.03
CA GLY A 113 -10.07 8.82 -5.77
C GLY A 113 -8.91 8.48 -4.84
N ILE A 114 -8.63 9.36 -3.88
CA ILE A 114 -7.56 9.14 -2.88
C ILE A 114 -7.84 7.91 -2.03
N LEU A 115 -9.06 7.72 -1.54
CA LEU A 115 -9.45 6.52 -0.79
C LEU A 115 -9.24 5.24 -1.61
N LEU A 116 -9.62 5.26 -2.89
CA LEU A 116 -9.37 4.14 -3.80
C LEU A 116 -7.87 3.88 -3.97
N GLY A 117 -7.05 4.93 -4.09
CA GLY A 117 -5.59 4.81 -4.14
C GLY A 117 -4.96 4.27 -2.84
N LEU A 118 -5.60 4.46 -1.69
CA LEU A 118 -5.13 3.95 -0.39
C LEU A 118 -5.53 2.49 -0.12
N THR A 119 -6.37 1.88 -0.94
CA THR A 119 -6.79 0.48 -0.79
C THR A 119 -5.64 -0.55 -0.72
N PRO A 120 -4.44 -0.36 -1.33
CA PRO A 120 -3.31 -1.27 -1.14
C PRO A 120 -2.84 -1.40 0.31
N VAL A 121 -3.13 -0.41 1.16
CA VAL A 121 -2.84 -0.47 2.60
C VAL A 121 -3.56 -1.64 3.27
N LEU A 122 -4.74 -2.02 2.78
CA LEU A 122 -5.51 -3.16 3.29
C LEU A 122 -4.86 -4.51 2.96
N LEU A 123 -4.00 -4.55 1.93
CA LEU A 123 -3.27 -5.75 1.54
C LEU A 123 -1.96 -5.94 2.35
N ILE A 124 -1.57 -4.98 3.19
CA ILE A 124 -0.36 -5.07 4.04
C ILE A 124 -0.27 -6.37 4.86
N PRO A 125 -1.35 -6.91 5.46
CA PRO A 125 -1.28 -8.19 6.16
C PRO A 125 -0.82 -9.36 5.29
N LEU A 126 -0.99 -9.31 3.97
CA LEU A 126 -0.49 -10.34 3.04
C LEU A 126 1.04 -10.32 2.96
N PHE A 127 1.64 -9.14 3.09
CA PHE A 127 3.10 -8.96 3.14
C PHE A 127 3.70 -9.31 4.52
N LYS A 128 2.88 -9.59 5.54
CA LYS A 128 3.36 -9.95 6.90
C LYS A 128 4.28 -11.17 6.89
N ASN A 129 4.01 -12.14 6.01
CA ASN A 129 4.82 -13.35 5.86
C ASN A 129 6.18 -13.10 5.19
N GLU A 130 6.46 -11.87 4.74
CA GLU A 130 7.75 -11.47 4.17
C GLU A 130 8.65 -10.70 5.15
N ILE A 131 8.07 -10.20 6.24
CA ILE A 131 8.71 -9.25 7.17
C ILE A 131 9.28 -9.98 8.41
N LEU A 132 8.81 -11.19 8.70
CA LEU A 132 9.33 -12.13 9.71
C LEU A 132 9.98 -13.34 9.03
#